data_AF-G3J3X6-F1
#
_entry.id   AF-G3J3X6-F1
#
_cell.length_a   1.000
_cell.length_b   1.000
_cell.length_c   1.000
_cell.angle_alpha   90.00
_cell.angle_beta   90.00
_cell.angle_gamma   90.00
#
_symmetry.space_group_name_H-M   'P 1'
#
loop_
_entity.id
_entity.type
_entity.pdbx_description
1 polymer ?
#
loop_
_entity_poly.entity_id
_entity_poly.type
_entity_poly.pdbx_seq_one_letter_code
_entity_poly.pdbx_strand_id
1 'polypeptide(L)'
;MRLSLTFCAALAGVAFASPSSSSTAHLAARDFATVAAVLANVTDSVQGLSKVADTGTADPATLLAASDRIVQAIKYGTMTVNATSNLTFIETVHLIAPVHKLSSLSSGLTANMGKLKGSIQQQNLCEVVRLQVGIINNGSSGLIAAINGRVPGAALDISQALSQGITDALTGIQNDFSPENCVNGRNETTSTSAAAHLGLGPCSALVATCLGLVAALTVF
;
A
#
# COMPACT_ATOMS: atom_id res chain seq x y z
N MET A 1 82.34 -29.03 -29.59
CA MET A 1 82.68 -28.44 -28.28
C MET A 1 81.39 -27.97 -27.62
N ARG A 2 81.20 -28.37 -26.36
CA ARG A 2 80.11 -27.97 -25.47
C ARG A 2 80.27 -26.51 -25.02
N LEU A 3 79.19 -25.77 -24.80
CA LEU A 3 78.95 -25.06 -23.53
C LEU A 3 77.51 -24.51 -23.44
N SER A 4 76.77 -25.00 -22.44
CA SER A 4 75.58 -24.37 -21.85
C SER A 4 75.95 -23.07 -21.14
N LEU A 5 75.01 -22.14 -20.96
CA LEU A 5 74.71 -21.58 -19.63
C LEU A 5 73.39 -20.78 -19.61
N THR A 6 72.51 -21.22 -18.72
CA THR A 6 71.26 -20.63 -18.20
C THR A 6 71.52 -19.51 -17.18
N PHE A 7 70.69 -18.43 -17.15
CA PHE A 7 70.31 -17.56 -16.01
C PHE A 7 69.55 -16.32 -16.57
N CYS A 8 68.52 -15.69 -16.00
CA CYS A 8 67.76 -15.79 -14.75
C CYS A 8 66.47 -14.95 -14.90
N ALA A 9 65.37 -15.40 -14.28
CA ALA A 9 64.07 -14.73 -14.26
C ALA A 9 64.01 -13.56 -13.26
N ALA A 10 63.30 -12.48 -13.63
CA ALA A 10 62.68 -11.53 -12.70
C ALA A 10 61.55 -10.76 -13.40
N LEU A 11 60.35 -11.35 -13.46
CA LEU A 11 59.11 -10.62 -13.76
C LEU A 11 58.63 -9.97 -12.46
N ALA A 12 58.85 -8.66 -12.34
CA ALA A 12 58.26 -7.86 -11.27
C ALA A 12 56.74 -7.83 -11.47
N GLY A 13 56.00 -8.57 -10.64
CA GLY A 13 54.55 -8.52 -10.57
C GLY A 13 54.10 -7.18 -10.00
N VAL A 14 53.46 -6.36 -10.83
CA VAL A 14 52.68 -5.21 -10.36
C VAL A 14 51.36 -5.74 -9.80
N ALA A 15 51.25 -5.77 -8.48
CA ALA A 15 49.99 -6.02 -7.80
C ALA A 15 49.08 -4.81 -8.00
N PHE A 16 48.15 -4.88 -8.96
CA PHE A 16 47.03 -3.97 -9.02
C PHE A 16 46.12 -4.25 -7.82
N ALA A 17 46.25 -3.45 -6.76
CA ALA A 17 45.30 -3.44 -5.67
C ALA A 17 43.95 -2.92 -6.19
N SER A 18 42.99 -3.82 -6.38
CA SER A 18 41.62 -3.47 -6.74
C SER A 18 40.96 -2.67 -5.61
N PRO A 19 40.43 -1.46 -5.85
CA PRO A 19 39.59 -0.77 -4.88
C PRO A 19 38.17 -1.33 -5.01
N SER A 20 37.85 -2.43 -4.32
CA SER A 20 36.60 -3.17 -4.51
C SER A 20 35.47 -2.81 -3.52
N SER A 21 35.74 -1.96 -2.53
CA SER A 21 34.80 -1.68 -1.42
C SER A 21 34.05 -0.35 -1.55
N SER A 22 34.60 0.62 -2.29
CA SER A 22 33.95 1.93 -2.52
C SER A 22 32.90 1.89 -3.62
N SER A 23 33.08 1.03 -4.62
CA SER A 23 32.16 0.88 -5.76
C SER A 23 30.86 0.13 -5.40
N THR A 24 30.93 -0.87 -4.52
CA THR A 24 29.74 -1.60 -4.04
C THR A 24 28.89 -0.76 -3.08
N ALA A 25 29.52 -0.02 -2.16
CA ALA A 25 28.80 0.91 -1.29
C ALA A 25 28.11 2.04 -2.07
N HIS A 26 28.74 2.55 -3.12
CA HIS A 26 28.15 3.57 -3.99
C HIS A 26 26.95 3.05 -4.78
N LEU A 27 27.01 1.81 -5.29
CA LEU A 27 25.89 1.17 -5.99
C LEU A 27 24.71 0.94 -5.05
N ALA A 28 24.95 0.47 -3.84
CA ALA A 28 23.91 0.26 -2.84
C ALA A 28 23.20 1.58 -2.49
N ALA A 29 23.96 2.65 -2.22
CA ALA A 29 23.39 3.96 -1.91
C ALA A 29 22.55 4.54 -3.06
N ARG A 30 23.00 4.36 -4.32
CA ARG A 30 22.24 4.75 -5.52
C ARG A 30 20.93 3.96 -5.62
N ASP A 31 20.99 2.66 -5.38
CA ASP A 31 19.85 1.76 -5.51
C ASP A 31 18.83 1.98 -4.39
N PHE A 32 19.29 2.22 -3.16
CA PHE A 32 18.43 2.70 -2.07
C PHE A 32 17.72 4.00 -2.44
N ALA A 33 18.45 5.01 -2.94
CA ALA A 33 17.85 6.28 -3.34
C ALA A 33 16.79 6.09 -4.44
N THR A 34 17.05 5.17 -5.36
CA THR A 34 16.13 4.78 -6.44
C THR A 34 14.84 4.16 -5.86
N VAL A 35 14.95 3.19 -4.96
CA VAL A 35 13.79 2.56 -4.30
C VAL A 35 13.01 3.58 -3.45
N ALA A 36 13.71 4.44 -2.71
CA ALA A 36 13.09 5.48 -1.90
C ALA A 36 12.31 6.49 -2.75
N ALA A 37 12.85 6.90 -3.90
CA ALA A 37 12.17 7.78 -4.83
C ALA A 37 10.90 7.15 -5.44
N VAL A 38 10.96 5.84 -5.75
CA VAL A 38 9.77 5.08 -6.18
C VAL A 38 8.68 5.10 -5.12
N LEU A 39 9.02 4.78 -3.86
CA LEU A 39 8.06 4.81 -2.76
C LEU A 39 7.47 6.20 -2.54
N ALA A 40 8.28 7.25 -2.66
CA ALA A 40 7.81 8.64 -2.57
C ALA A 40 6.81 8.97 -3.68
N ASN A 41 7.10 8.60 -4.94
CA ASN A 41 6.20 8.87 -6.06
C ASN A 41 4.86 8.12 -5.94
N VAL A 42 4.89 6.87 -5.46
CA VAL A 42 3.67 6.10 -5.17
C VAL A 42 2.89 6.75 -4.02
N THR A 43 3.58 7.17 -2.96
CA THR A 43 3.00 7.88 -1.82
C THR A 43 2.28 9.15 -2.26
N ASP A 44 2.93 9.97 -3.10
CA ASP A 44 2.34 11.21 -3.60
C ASP A 44 1.13 10.95 -4.49
N SER A 45 1.17 9.87 -5.28
CA SER A 45 0.05 9.48 -6.15
C SER A 45 -1.15 9.00 -5.34
N VAL A 46 -0.93 8.19 -4.29
CA VAL A 46 -1.97 7.77 -3.35
C VAL A 46 -2.55 8.97 -2.61
N GLN A 47 -1.71 9.91 -2.17
CA GLN A 47 -2.18 11.15 -1.54
C GLN A 47 -3.01 11.99 -2.52
N GLY A 48 -2.64 12.03 -3.80
CA GLY A 48 -3.41 12.70 -4.85
C GLY A 48 -4.82 12.13 -5.00
N LEU A 49 -4.93 10.80 -5.12
CA LEU A 49 -6.25 10.14 -5.17
C LEU A 49 -7.03 10.36 -3.87
N SER A 50 -6.38 10.26 -2.71
CA SER A 50 -7.04 10.46 -1.42
C SER A 50 -7.64 11.86 -1.28
N LYS A 51 -6.96 12.89 -1.80
CA LYS A 51 -7.50 14.27 -1.86
C LYS A 51 -8.71 14.40 -2.78
N VAL A 52 -8.66 13.78 -3.97
CA VAL A 52 -9.83 13.73 -4.86
C VAL A 52 -10.99 13.03 -4.17
N ALA A 53 -10.68 11.94 -3.46
CA ALA A 53 -11.68 11.14 -2.77
C ALA A 53 -12.35 11.84 -1.59
N ASP A 54 -11.60 12.67 -0.87
CA ASP A 54 -12.12 13.42 0.28
C ASP A 54 -13.09 14.55 -0.11
N THR A 55 -13.22 14.88 -1.40
CA THR A 55 -14.22 15.85 -1.88
C THR A 55 -15.66 15.35 -1.70
N GLY A 56 -15.86 14.03 -1.53
CA GLY A 56 -17.17 13.41 -1.33
C GLY A 56 -18.05 13.36 -2.59
N THR A 57 -17.61 13.95 -3.70
CA THR A 57 -18.32 13.92 -4.99
C THR A 57 -17.42 13.29 -6.04
N ALA A 58 -17.91 12.27 -6.74
CA ALA A 58 -17.17 11.65 -7.82
C ALA A 58 -17.16 12.57 -9.03
N ASP A 59 -16.04 13.20 -9.36
CA ASP A 59 -15.85 13.70 -10.71
C ASP A 59 -15.12 12.61 -11.52
N PRO A 60 -15.76 12.01 -12.55
CA PRO A 60 -15.19 10.87 -13.27
C PRO A 60 -13.80 11.16 -13.84
N ALA A 61 -13.58 12.38 -14.35
CA ALA A 61 -12.34 12.75 -15.00
C ALA A 61 -11.16 12.85 -14.01
N THR A 62 -11.35 13.56 -12.90
CA THR A 62 -10.31 13.70 -11.87
C THR A 62 -10.06 12.40 -11.12
N LEU A 63 -11.11 11.62 -10.85
CA LEU A 63 -10.97 10.32 -10.19
C LEU A 63 -10.17 9.33 -11.06
N LEU A 64 -10.51 9.24 -12.35
CA LEU A 64 -9.79 8.40 -13.29
C LEU A 64 -8.34 8.86 -13.43
N ALA A 65 -8.09 10.16 -13.67
CA ALA A 65 -6.74 10.69 -13.81
C ALA A 65 -5.86 10.44 -12.56
N ALA A 66 -6.42 10.61 -11.36
CA ALA A 66 -5.69 10.35 -10.11
C ALA A 66 -5.37 8.87 -9.94
N SER A 67 -6.32 7.99 -10.28
CA SER A 67 -6.11 6.54 -10.21
C SER A 67 -5.09 6.05 -11.26
N ASP A 68 -5.11 6.59 -12.49
CA ASP A 68 -4.15 6.24 -13.54
C ASP A 68 -2.74 6.68 -13.17
N ARG A 69 -2.60 7.81 -12.48
CA ARG A 69 -1.31 8.24 -11.94
C ARG A 69 -0.73 7.21 -10.97
N ILE A 70 -1.54 6.62 -10.11
CA ILE A 70 -1.11 5.53 -9.23
C ILE A 70 -0.66 4.33 -10.05
N VAL A 71 -1.46 3.89 -11.04
CA VAL A 71 -1.12 2.76 -11.92
C VAL A 71 0.21 3.00 -12.64
N GLN A 72 0.44 4.20 -13.14
CA GLN A 72 1.69 4.57 -13.80
C GLN A 72 2.88 4.60 -12.82
N ALA A 73 2.70 5.20 -11.64
CA ALA A 73 3.73 5.24 -10.60
C ALA A 73 4.13 3.84 -10.14
N ILE A 74 3.16 2.94 -9.98
CA ILE A 74 3.40 1.53 -9.65
C ILE A 74 4.13 0.82 -10.78
N LYS A 75 3.67 0.92 -12.03
CA LYS A 75 4.31 0.27 -13.18
C LYS A 75 5.76 0.72 -13.35
N TYR A 76 5.98 2.03 -13.34
CA TYR A 76 7.31 2.62 -13.39
C TYR A 76 8.16 2.16 -12.21
N GLY A 77 7.60 2.19 -11.01
CA GLY A 77 8.23 1.74 -9.78
C GLY A 77 8.71 0.30 -9.86
N THR A 78 7.84 -0.61 -10.29
CA THR A 78 8.16 -2.04 -10.42
C THR A 78 9.31 -2.27 -11.40
N MET A 79 9.28 -1.63 -12.57
CA MET A 79 10.38 -1.73 -13.53
C MET A 79 11.69 -1.19 -12.95
N THR A 80 11.61 -0.04 -12.27
CA THR A 80 12.76 0.66 -11.70
C THR A 80 13.41 -0.14 -10.56
N VAL A 81 12.62 -0.66 -9.62
CA VAL A 81 13.07 -1.52 -8.52
C VAL A 81 13.63 -2.84 -9.05
N ASN A 82 13.07 -3.38 -10.14
CA ASN A 82 13.61 -4.60 -10.75
C ASN A 82 14.98 -4.41 -11.40
N ALA A 83 15.35 -3.18 -11.74
CA ALA A 83 16.65 -2.84 -12.28
C ALA A 83 17.72 -2.55 -11.21
N THR A 84 17.35 -2.53 -9.92
CA THR A 84 18.30 -2.31 -8.82
C THR A 84 18.94 -3.62 -8.35
N SER A 85 20.09 -3.49 -7.69
CA SER A 85 20.68 -4.58 -6.92
C SER A 85 19.95 -4.79 -5.58
N ASN A 86 20.37 -5.82 -4.84
CA ASN A 86 19.82 -6.10 -3.52
C ASN A 86 20.25 -5.00 -2.54
N LEU A 87 19.33 -4.61 -1.67
CA LEU A 87 19.55 -3.66 -0.60
C LEU A 87 20.36 -4.31 0.53
N THR A 88 21.10 -3.48 1.23
CA THR A 88 21.69 -3.85 2.51
C THR A 88 20.63 -3.83 3.62
N PHE A 89 20.96 -4.44 4.76
CA PHE A 89 20.09 -4.41 5.94
C PHE A 89 19.82 -2.96 6.41
N ILE A 90 20.85 -2.12 6.44
CA ILE A 90 20.74 -0.72 6.89
C ILE A 90 19.84 0.10 5.95
N GLU A 91 20.00 -0.07 4.65
CA GLU A 91 19.13 0.60 3.66
C GLU A 91 17.68 0.13 3.80
N THR A 92 17.46 -1.15 4.06
CA THR A 92 16.12 -1.69 4.29
C THR A 92 15.47 -1.08 5.54
N VAL A 93 16.23 -0.89 6.62
CA VAL A 93 15.73 -0.21 7.84
C VAL A 93 15.27 1.20 7.53
N HIS A 94 15.98 1.93 6.67
CA HIS A 94 15.56 3.28 6.25
C HIS A 94 14.29 3.31 5.39
N LEU A 95 13.88 2.18 4.81
CA LEU A 95 12.61 2.08 4.08
C LEU A 95 11.39 1.87 4.99
N ILE A 96 11.58 1.54 6.27
CA ILE A 96 10.47 1.26 7.19
C ILE A 96 9.55 2.47 7.34
N ALA A 97 10.10 3.66 7.59
CA ALA A 97 9.33 4.88 7.77
C ALA A 97 8.49 5.28 6.52
N PRO A 98 9.06 5.33 5.30
CA PRO A 98 8.26 5.63 4.11
C PRO A 98 7.21 4.56 3.81
N VAL A 99 7.48 3.27 4.05
CA VAL A 99 6.46 2.22 3.87
C VAL A 99 5.33 2.35 4.89
N HIS A 100 5.64 2.65 6.15
CA HIS A 100 4.62 2.91 7.18
C HIS A 100 3.75 4.13 6.81
N LYS A 101 4.35 5.21 6.30
CA LYS A 101 3.61 6.37 5.80
C LYS A 101 2.66 5.99 4.67
N LEU A 102 3.12 5.19 3.70
CA LEU A 102 2.29 4.70 2.61
C LEU A 102 1.14 3.83 3.12
N SER A 103 1.39 2.92 4.07
CA SER A 103 0.37 2.09 4.71
C SER A 103 -0.72 2.95 5.37
N SER A 104 -0.34 3.94 6.17
CA SER A 104 -1.28 4.88 6.81
C SER A 104 -2.11 5.66 5.79
N LEU A 105 -1.49 6.12 4.69
CA LEU A 105 -2.21 6.80 3.61
C LEU A 105 -3.18 5.88 2.88
N SER A 106 -2.81 4.62 2.66
CA SER A 106 -3.70 3.61 2.07
C SER A 106 -4.93 3.37 2.95
N SER A 107 -4.77 3.25 4.27
CA SER A 107 -5.92 3.15 5.18
C SER A 107 -6.82 4.39 5.14
N GLY A 108 -6.22 5.59 5.08
CA GLY A 108 -6.97 6.84 4.92
C GLY A 108 -7.70 6.92 3.58
N LEU A 109 -7.08 6.43 2.50
CA LEU A 109 -7.70 6.31 1.19
C LEU A 109 -8.92 5.39 1.24
N THR A 110 -8.87 4.25 1.94
CA THR A 110 -10.03 3.37 2.12
C THR A 110 -11.22 4.12 2.71
N ALA A 111 -11.00 4.86 3.80
CA ALA A 111 -12.05 5.67 4.41
C ALA A 111 -12.61 6.74 3.45
N ASN A 112 -11.76 7.42 2.70
CA ASN A 112 -12.18 8.46 1.76
C ASN A 112 -12.94 7.89 0.55
N MET A 113 -12.51 6.74 0.03
CA MET A 113 -13.24 6.02 -1.02
C MET A 113 -14.61 5.54 -0.53
N GLY A 114 -14.72 5.11 0.74
CA GLY A 114 -16.00 4.78 1.37
C GLY A 114 -17.00 5.96 1.36
N LYS A 115 -16.55 7.18 1.67
CA LYS A 115 -17.39 8.40 1.59
C LYS A 115 -17.90 8.69 0.17
N LEU A 116 -17.07 8.38 -0.83
CA LEU A 116 -17.32 8.63 -2.25
C LEU A 116 -18.36 7.68 -2.86
N LYS A 117 -18.59 6.54 -2.20
CA LYS A 117 -19.36 5.41 -2.71
C LYS A 117 -20.75 5.79 -3.18
N GLY A 118 -21.49 6.57 -2.39
CA GLY A 118 -22.84 7.03 -2.78
C GLY A 118 -22.81 7.85 -4.09
N SER A 119 -21.85 8.75 -4.25
CA SER A 119 -21.70 9.55 -5.47
C SER A 119 -21.32 8.67 -6.69
N ILE A 120 -20.45 7.68 -6.49
CA ILE A 120 -20.07 6.69 -7.52
C ILE A 120 -21.28 5.88 -7.96
N GLN A 121 -22.12 5.43 -7.03
CA GLN A 121 -23.35 4.68 -7.32
C GLN A 121 -24.33 5.54 -8.13
N GLN A 122 -24.59 6.78 -7.71
CA GLN A 122 -25.49 7.72 -8.39
C GLN A 122 -25.04 8.02 -9.83
N GLN A 123 -23.74 8.06 -10.07
CA GLN A 123 -23.17 8.31 -11.40
C GLN A 123 -22.96 7.05 -12.24
N ASN A 124 -23.39 5.88 -11.75
CA ASN A 124 -23.25 4.60 -12.42
C ASN A 124 -21.80 4.17 -12.68
N LEU A 125 -20.88 4.56 -11.80
CA LEU A 125 -19.43 4.37 -11.96
C LEU A 125 -18.88 3.13 -11.22
N CYS A 126 -19.72 2.33 -10.55
CA CYS A 126 -19.24 1.21 -9.72
C CYS A 126 -18.34 0.26 -10.51
N GLU A 127 -18.68 -0.05 -11.76
CA GLU A 127 -17.88 -0.94 -12.61
C GLU A 127 -16.49 -0.39 -12.91
N VAL A 128 -16.43 0.89 -13.29
CA VAL A 128 -15.18 1.56 -13.63
C VAL A 128 -14.26 1.61 -12.42
N VAL A 129 -14.81 1.98 -11.26
CA VAL A 129 -14.06 2.04 -10.00
C VAL A 129 -13.57 0.65 -9.60
N ARG A 130 -14.43 -0.37 -9.69
CA ARG A 130 -14.07 -1.77 -9.40
C ARG A 130 -12.92 -2.27 -10.27
N LEU A 131 -12.98 -2.01 -11.59
CA LEU A 131 -11.91 -2.37 -12.52
C LEU A 131 -10.60 -1.67 -12.13
N GLN A 132 -10.67 -0.37 -11.86
CA GLN A 132 -9.49 0.43 -11.54
C GLN A 132 -8.84 0.01 -10.22
N VAL A 133 -9.64 -0.29 -9.19
CA VAL A 133 -9.15 -0.84 -7.93
C VAL A 133 -8.48 -2.20 -8.16
N GLY A 134 -9.05 -3.06 -9.00
CA GLY A 134 -8.43 -4.33 -9.37
C GLY A 134 -7.06 -4.15 -10.04
N ILE A 135 -6.92 -3.18 -10.95
CA ILE A 135 -5.64 -2.86 -11.61
C ILE A 135 -4.61 -2.36 -10.59
N ILE A 136 -5.01 -1.46 -9.69
CA ILE A 136 -4.13 -0.92 -8.64
C ILE A 136 -3.71 -2.03 -7.68
N ASN A 137 -4.61 -2.92 -7.27
CA ASN A 137 -4.31 -4.04 -6.36
C ASN A 137 -3.28 -4.98 -6.97
N ASN A 138 -3.51 -5.41 -8.22
CA ASN A 138 -2.58 -6.30 -8.93
C ASN A 138 -1.20 -5.63 -9.11
N GLY A 139 -1.19 -4.37 -9.57
CA GLY A 139 0.04 -3.61 -9.71
C GLY A 139 0.81 -3.46 -8.40
N SER A 140 0.10 -3.14 -7.31
CA SER A 140 0.70 -2.94 -5.98
C SER A 140 1.33 -4.23 -5.46
N SER A 141 0.66 -5.37 -5.61
CA SER A 141 1.23 -6.69 -5.29
C SER A 141 2.50 -6.98 -6.08
N GLY A 142 2.53 -6.60 -7.37
CA GLY A 142 3.73 -6.70 -8.20
C GLY A 142 4.90 -5.82 -7.72
N LEU A 143 4.60 -4.58 -7.29
CA LEU A 143 5.62 -3.69 -6.72
C LEU A 143 6.13 -4.19 -5.38
N ILE A 144 5.24 -4.65 -4.49
CA ILE A 144 5.60 -5.25 -3.20
C ILE A 144 6.52 -6.46 -3.42
N ALA A 145 6.18 -7.34 -4.37
CA ALA A 145 7.00 -8.49 -4.71
C ALA A 145 8.39 -8.06 -5.24
N ALA A 146 8.45 -7.04 -6.09
CA ALA A 146 9.72 -6.50 -6.58
C ALA A 146 10.59 -5.94 -5.44
N ILE A 147 10.02 -5.17 -4.52
CA ILE A 147 10.74 -4.62 -3.35
C ILE A 147 11.22 -5.75 -2.44
N ASN A 148 10.34 -6.71 -2.11
CA ASN A 148 10.70 -7.87 -1.28
C ASN A 148 11.83 -8.70 -1.92
N GLY A 149 11.90 -8.76 -3.25
CA GLY A 149 13.00 -9.39 -3.97
C GLY A 149 14.35 -8.67 -3.85
N ARG A 150 14.37 -7.42 -3.38
CA ARG A 150 15.60 -6.64 -3.09
C ARG A 150 15.94 -6.58 -1.61
N VAL A 151 15.05 -7.04 -0.73
CA VAL A 151 15.25 -7.03 0.72
C VAL A 151 16.10 -8.25 1.13
N PRO A 152 17.10 -8.10 2.01
CA PRO A 152 17.85 -9.23 2.54
C PRO A 152 16.95 -10.10 3.43
N GLY A 153 17.17 -11.41 3.44
CA GLY A 153 16.31 -12.37 4.16
C GLY A 153 16.06 -12.02 5.63
N ALA A 154 17.06 -11.44 6.32
CA ALA A 154 16.94 -11.00 7.72
C ALA A 154 15.89 -9.89 7.97
N ALA A 155 15.44 -9.19 6.93
CA ALA A 155 14.43 -8.13 7.01
C ALA A 155 13.16 -8.45 6.21
N LEU A 156 13.06 -9.64 5.62
CA LEU A 156 11.93 -10.02 4.76
C LEU A 156 10.61 -10.05 5.54
N ASP A 157 10.60 -10.62 6.75
CA ASP A 157 9.40 -10.69 7.59
C ASP A 157 8.87 -9.30 7.95
N ILE A 158 9.78 -8.35 8.23
CA ILE A 158 9.42 -6.95 8.50
C ILE A 158 8.81 -6.31 7.25
N SER A 159 9.41 -6.55 6.08
CA SER A 159 8.92 -6.03 4.81
C SER A 159 7.53 -6.58 4.46
N GLN A 160 7.29 -7.88 4.70
CA GLN A 160 5.99 -8.51 4.51
C GLN A 160 4.94 -7.96 5.47
N ALA A 161 5.26 -7.84 6.76
CA ALA A 161 4.35 -7.28 7.77
C ALA A 161 3.93 -5.84 7.44
N LEU A 162 4.88 -5.00 7.00
CA LEU A 162 4.60 -3.62 6.59
C LEU A 162 3.76 -3.56 5.31
N SER A 163 4.06 -4.43 4.34
CA SER A 163 3.32 -4.51 3.08
C SER A 163 1.91 -5.05 3.26
N GLN A 164 1.66 -5.85 4.30
CA GLN A 164 0.34 -6.40 4.61
C GLN A 164 -0.69 -5.30 4.84
N GLY A 165 -0.34 -4.24 5.60
CA GLY A 165 -1.28 -3.12 5.84
C GLY A 165 -1.71 -2.40 4.55
N ILE A 166 -0.82 -2.32 3.55
CA ILE A 166 -1.16 -1.78 2.23
C ILE A 166 -2.12 -2.72 1.51
N THR A 167 -1.81 -4.03 1.47
CA THR A 167 -2.65 -5.06 0.86
C THR A 167 -4.04 -5.13 1.50
N ASP A 168 -4.13 -5.02 2.82
CA ASP A 168 -5.39 -5.03 3.56
C ASP A 168 -6.25 -3.81 3.21
N ALA A 169 -5.65 -2.62 3.17
CA ALA A 169 -6.36 -1.39 2.80
C ALA A 169 -6.92 -1.47 1.36
N LEU A 170 -6.11 -1.96 0.43
CA LEU A 170 -6.46 -2.19 -0.97
C LEU A 170 -7.55 -3.26 -1.14
N THR A 171 -7.50 -4.32 -0.34
CA THR A 171 -8.55 -5.35 -0.29
C THR A 171 -9.85 -4.78 0.30
N GLY A 172 -9.75 -3.92 1.31
CA GLY A 172 -10.89 -3.19 1.87
C GLY A 172 -11.62 -2.36 0.82
N ILE A 173 -10.89 -1.57 0.02
CA ILE A 173 -11.49 -0.81 -1.09
C ILE A 173 -12.12 -1.75 -2.11
N GLN A 174 -11.45 -2.84 -2.49
CA GLN A 174 -12.01 -3.80 -3.44
C GLN A 174 -13.31 -4.43 -2.95
N ASN A 175 -13.41 -4.69 -1.64
CA ASN A 175 -14.63 -5.18 -1.02
C ASN A 175 -15.73 -4.11 -1.00
N ASP A 176 -15.40 -2.87 -0.64
CA ASP A 176 -16.36 -1.76 -0.60
C ASP A 176 -16.99 -1.48 -1.97
N PHE A 177 -16.23 -1.73 -3.03
CA PHE A 177 -16.62 -1.57 -4.44
C PHE A 177 -16.90 -2.89 -5.14
N SER A 178 -17.15 -3.98 -4.40
CA SER A 178 -17.58 -5.26 -4.97
C SER A 178 -18.96 -5.13 -5.64
N PRO A 179 -19.34 -6.08 -6.51
CA PRO A 179 -20.67 -6.08 -7.15
C PRO A 179 -21.84 -6.02 -6.17
N GLU A 180 -21.67 -6.58 -4.97
CA GLU A 180 -22.70 -6.64 -3.92
C GLU A 180 -22.77 -5.32 -3.13
N ASN A 181 -21.62 -4.67 -2.96
CA ASN A 181 -21.47 -3.51 -2.11
C ASN A 181 -21.62 -2.18 -2.86
N CYS A 182 -21.17 -2.08 -4.12
CA CYS A 182 -21.40 -0.92 -4.98
C CYS A 182 -22.33 -1.28 -6.13
N VAL A 183 -23.57 -0.80 -6.03
CA VAL A 183 -24.61 -1.02 -7.04
C VAL A 183 -25.01 0.31 -7.64
N ASN A 184 -24.92 0.40 -8.96
CA ASN A 184 -25.30 1.58 -9.74
C ASN A 184 -26.77 1.98 -9.48
N GLY A 185 -27.04 3.27 -9.32
CA GLY A 185 -28.38 3.80 -9.07
C GLY A 185 -28.93 3.53 -7.66
N ARG A 186 -28.15 2.89 -6.78
CA ARG A 186 -28.52 2.76 -5.36
C ARG A 186 -28.43 4.14 -4.71
N ASN A 187 -29.56 4.66 -4.24
CA ASN A 187 -29.52 5.75 -3.27
C ASN A 187 -29.10 5.13 -1.94
N GLU A 188 -28.00 5.60 -1.35
CA GLU A 188 -27.66 5.31 0.05
C GLU A 188 -28.70 6.01 0.94
N THR A 189 -29.89 5.41 1.05
CA THR A 189 -30.79 5.69 2.14
C THR A 189 -30.09 5.18 3.37
N THR A 190 -29.58 6.10 4.19
CA THR A 190 -29.13 5.92 5.57
C THR A 190 -29.68 4.62 6.15
N SER A 191 -28.81 3.63 6.38
CA SER A 191 -29.12 2.49 7.26
C SER A 191 -29.32 3.02 8.67
N THR A 192 -30.47 3.64 8.92
CA THR A 192 -31.01 3.75 10.26
C THR A 192 -31.43 2.34 10.59
N SER A 193 -30.64 1.69 11.44
CA SER A 193 -30.99 0.43 12.08
C SER A 193 -32.36 0.60 12.74
N ALA A 194 -33.42 0.20 12.04
CA ALA A 194 -34.72 0.05 12.63
C ALA A 194 -34.59 -1.07 13.66
N ALA A 195 -34.53 -0.69 14.93
CA ALA A 195 -34.73 -1.59 16.04
C ALA A 195 -35.98 -2.42 15.73
N ALA A 196 -35.81 -3.74 15.66
CA ALA A 196 -36.91 -4.67 15.53
C ALA A 196 -37.79 -4.57 16.79
N HIS A 197 -38.77 -3.67 16.76
CA HIS A 197 -39.92 -3.73 17.66
C HIS A 197 -40.80 -4.89 17.19
N LEU A 198 -40.52 -6.07 17.74
CA LEU A 198 -41.53 -7.12 17.89
C LEU A 198 -42.54 -6.62 18.95
N GLY A 199 -43.82 -6.52 18.61
CA GLY A 199 -44.84 -6.22 19.61
C GLY A 199 -46.20 -5.91 19.01
N LEU A 200 -47.14 -6.85 19.21
CA LEU A 200 -48.51 -6.82 18.74
C LEU A 200 -49.35 -5.67 19.32
N GLY A 201 -50.25 -5.12 18.51
CA GLY A 201 -51.63 -4.78 18.88
C GLY A 201 -51.89 -3.47 19.67
N PRO A 202 -52.98 -2.75 19.36
CA PRO A 202 -53.35 -1.53 20.09
C PRO A 202 -54.18 -1.88 21.33
N CYS A 203 -53.77 -1.42 22.51
CA CYS A 203 -54.71 -1.25 23.62
C CYS A 203 -54.24 -0.16 24.58
N SER A 204 -55.20 0.68 24.93
CA SER A 204 -55.07 1.89 25.72
C SER A 204 -54.63 1.64 27.17
N ALA A 205 -54.01 2.70 27.72
CA ALA A 205 -54.09 3.15 29.10
C ALA A 205 -53.11 2.60 30.15
N LEU A 206 -52.65 3.57 30.95
CA LEU A 206 -52.26 3.53 32.36
C LEU A 206 -50.82 3.13 32.74
N VAL A 207 -50.18 4.07 33.47
CA VAL A 207 -49.41 3.87 34.72
C VAL A 207 -48.03 3.23 34.54
N ALA A 208 -46.98 3.55 35.27
CA ALA A 208 -46.56 4.67 36.10
C ALA A 208 -45.11 4.33 36.51
N THR A 209 -44.37 5.36 36.92
CA THR A 209 -43.36 5.34 37.99
C THR A 209 -42.13 4.43 37.92
N CYS A 210 -41.00 5.12 38.15
CA CYS A 210 -39.85 4.74 38.98
C CYS A 210 -38.77 3.85 38.36
N LEU A 211 -37.52 3.84 38.84
CA LEU A 211 -36.65 4.73 39.62
C LEU A 211 -35.50 3.80 40.04
N GLY A 212 -34.24 4.19 39.81
CA GLY A 212 -33.07 3.57 40.44
C GLY A 212 -32.70 2.16 39.95
N LEU A 213 -31.55 1.57 40.27
CA LEU A 213 -30.44 1.96 41.14
C LEU A 213 -29.33 0.89 40.93
N VAL A 214 -28.07 1.34 40.80
CA VAL A 214 -26.78 0.80 41.35
C VAL A 214 -26.51 -0.72 41.46
N ALA A 215 -25.30 -1.11 41.03
CA ALA A 215 -24.29 -1.99 41.67
C ALA A 215 -23.65 -2.92 40.62
N ALA A 216 -22.37 -2.82 40.26
CA ALA A 216 -21.13 -3.10 41.01
C ALA A 216 -20.83 -4.60 41.23
N LEU A 217 -19.54 -4.94 41.02
CA LEU A 217 -18.75 -6.13 41.40
C LEU A 217 -18.56 -7.32 40.42
N THR A 218 -17.35 -7.33 39.82
CA THR A 218 -16.23 -8.31 39.95
C THR A 218 -16.45 -9.84 39.94
N VAL A 219 -15.37 -10.53 39.52
CA VAL A 219 -15.00 -11.97 39.59
C VAL A 219 -15.16 -12.66 38.22
N PHE A 220 -14.16 -13.24 37.56
CA PHE A 220 -12.88 -13.86 37.93
C PHE A 220 -11.68 -13.29 37.17
#